data_AF-A0A936CZ03-F1
#
_entry.id   AF-A0A936CZ03-F1
#
_cell.length_a   1.000
_cell.length_b   1.000
_cell.length_c   1.000
_cell.angle_alpha   90.00
_cell.angle_beta   90.00
_cell.angle_gamma   90.00
#
_symmetry.space_group_name_H-M   'P 1'
#
loop_
_entity.id
_entity.type
_entity.pdbx_description
1 polymer ?
#
loop_
_entity_poly.entity_id
_entity_poly.type
_entity_poly.pdbx_seq_one_letter_code
_entity_poly.pdbx_strand_id
1 'polypeptide(L)'
;MKYTGVWSPVICPYITPKWRKLEPGETEDVYAHYMLRYLMICLCSGHVEQVFWWRLSAHGYGLIDDQDNFRQRPAFVALQFLLSLLDDARFEKKWQSPPDHWMLEFSKGGKRYLMAWINNKENAAFEQDYKQAWDYLGNPCDGVELSGAPVYFLLPE
;
A
#
# COMPACT_ATOMS: atom_id res chain seq x y z
N MET A 1 -2.49 8.63 -11.54
CA MET A 1 -3.48 7.54 -11.65
C MET A 1 -3.99 7.54 -13.10
N LYS A 2 -4.21 6.37 -13.71
CA LYS A 2 -4.77 6.24 -15.08
C LYS A 2 -6.20 6.80 -15.12
N TYR A 3 -6.69 7.15 -16.31
CA TYR A 3 -8.07 7.59 -16.55
C TYR A 3 -8.50 8.91 -15.89
N THR A 4 -7.55 9.79 -15.53
CA THR A 4 -7.87 11.04 -14.80
C THR A 4 -7.68 12.31 -15.63
N GLY A 5 -7.24 12.17 -16.89
CA GLY A 5 -7.21 13.24 -17.88
C GLY A 5 -6.54 14.53 -17.38
N VAL A 6 -7.21 15.66 -17.53
CA VAL A 6 -6.71 16.98 -17.09
C VAL A 6 -6.49 17.10 -15.58
N TRP A 7 -6.96 16.13 -14.79
CA TRP A 7 -6.80 16.10 -13.34
C TRP A 7 -5.65 15.20 -12.89
N SER A 8 -4.95 14.54 -13.81
CA SER A 8 -3.78 13.74 -13.45
C SER A 8 -2.65 14.65 -12.97
N PRO A 9 -2.04 14.35 -11.81
CA PRO A 9 -0.93 15.14 -11.27
C PRO A 9 0.36 14.97 -12.09
N VAL A 10 0.38 14.05 -13.06
CA VAL A 10 1.54 13.75 -13.90
C VAL A 10 1.45 14.42 -15.27
N ILE A 11 0.24 14.61 -15.81
CA ILE A 11 0.04 15.14 -17.17
C ILE A 11 -0.59 16.53 -17.22
N CYS A 12 -1.15 17.02 -16.11
CA CYS A 12 -1.65 18.38 -16.02
C CYS A 12 -0.47 19.36 -15.81
N PRO A 13 -0.42 20.51 -16.51
CA PRO A 13 -1.41 21.02 -17.47
C PRO A 13 -1.16 20.67 -18.94
N TYR A 14 -0.03 20.01 -19.26
CA TYR A 14 0.40 19.81 -20.65
C TYR A 14 0.36 18.35 -21.09
N ILE A 15 -0.57 18.05 -22.00
CA ILE A 15 -0.69 16.72 -22.63
C ILE A 15 0.16 16.69 -23.91
N THR A 16 1.29 15.99 -23.86
CA THR A 16 2.11 15.74 -25.05
C THR A 16 1.32 14.96 -26.12
N PRO A 17 1.60 15.13 -27.43
CA PRO A 17 0.93 14.37 -28.49
C PRO A 17 0.99 12.84 -28.30
N LYS A 18 2.07 12.35 -27.68
CA LYS A 18 2.24 10.94 -27.31
C LYS A 18 1.19 10.48 -26.28
N TRP A 19 0.91 11.30 -25.28
CA TRP A 19 -0.05 10.99 -24.20
C TRP A 19 -1.52 11.18 -24.60
N ARG A 20 -1.79 11.61 -25.83
CA ARG A 20 -3.15 11.53 -26.40
C ARG A 20 -3.52 10.11 -26.84
N LYS A 21 -2.52 9.26 -27.07
CA LYS A 21 -2.68 7.87 -27.52
C LYS A 21 -2.31 6.85 -26.44
N LEU A 22 -1.49 7.27 -25.48
CA LEU A 22 -1.06 6.48 -24.33
C LEU A 22 -1.58 7.17 -23.08
N GLU A 23 -2.19 6.42 -22.17
CA GLU A 23 -2.65 6.97 -20.90
C GLU A 23 -1.62 6.68 -19.81
N PRO A 24 -0.71 7.64 -19.50
CA PRO A 24 0.31 7.42 -18.50
C PRO A 24 -0.28 7.36 -17.09
N GLY A 25 0.39 6.60 -16.23
CA GLY A 25 0.02 6.42 -14.83
C GLY A 25 -0.31 4.97 -14.49
N GLU A 26 -0.74 4.76 -13.26
CA GLU A 26 -1.07 3.44 -12.70
C GLU A 26 -2.53 3.35 -12.26
N THR A 27 -3.04 2.12 -12.08
CA THR A 27 -4.41 1.88 -11.61
C THR A 27 -4.62 2.36 -10.16
N GLU A 28 -5.89 2.43 -9.72
CA GLU A 28 -6.19 2.85 -8.34
C GLU A 28 -5.61 1.87 -7.30
N ASP A 29 -5.59 0.58 -7.60
CA ASP A 29 -5.01 -0.47 -6.73
C ASP A 29 -3.50 -0.32 -6.62
N VAL A 30 -2.81 -0.12 -7.75
CA VAL A 30 -1.35 0.05 -7.77
C VAL A 30 -0.96 1.33 -7.01
N TYR A 31 -1.76 2.40 -7.12
CA TYR A 31 -1.60 3.59 -6.29
C TYR A 31 -1.72 3.28 -4.79
N ALA A 32 -2.72 2.49 -4.38
CA ALA A 32 -2.87 2.06 -2.98
C ALA A 32 -1.64 1.26 -2.51
N HIS A 33 -1.12 0.34 -3.32
CA HIS A 33 0.07 -0.44 -3.00
C HIS A 33 1.30 0.45 -2.82
N TYR A 34 1.52 1.43 -3.72
CA TYR A 34 2.65 2.36 -3.59
C TYR A 34 2.54 3.22 -2.35
N MET A 35 1.34 3.73 -2.04
CA MET A 35 1.09 4.52 -0.84
C MET A 35 1.45 3.75 0.43
N LEU A 36 0.89 2.55 0.61
CA LEU A 36 1.14 1.72 1.80
C LEU A 36 2.63 1.42 1.98
N ARG A 37 3.31 1.02 0.90
CA ARG A 37 4.75 0.72 0.92
C ARG A 37 5.57 1.96 1.28
N TYR A 38 5.25 3.11 0.68
CA TYR A 38 5.94 4.36 0.98
C TYR A 38 5.81 4.75 2.45
N LEU A 39 4.57 4.73 2.99
CA LEU A 39 4.31 5.06 4.39
C LEU A 39 5.13 4.17 5.33
N MET A 40 5.16 2.86 5.06
CA MET A 40 5.85 1.89 5.92
C MET A 40 7.36 2.00 5.82
N ILE A 41 7.91 2.21 4.62
CA ILE A 41 9.35 2.45 4.45
C ILE A 41 9.76 3.71 5.20
N CYS A 42 8.98 4.80 5.08
CA CYS A 42 9.28 6.05 5.78
C CYS A 42 9.24 5.87 7.30
N LEU A 43 8.16 5.31 7.84
CA LEU A 43 7.99 5.16 9.29
C LEU A 43 9.00 4.16 9.88
N CYS A 44 9.28 3.04 9.20
CA CYS A 44 10.21 2.03 9.68
C CYS A 44 11.69 2.38 9.41
N SER A 45 11.97 3.53 8.78
CA SER A 45 13.35 3.99 8.53
C SER A 45 14.07 4.45 9.80
N GLY A 46 13.33 4.80 10.86
CA GLY A 46 13.89 5.42 12.06
C GLY A 46 14.33 6.89 11.88
N HIS A 47 14.12 7.48 10.71
CA HIS A 47 14.50 8.88 10.40
C HIS A 47 13.31 9.83 10.31
N VAL A 48 12.09 9.30 10.33
CA VAL A 48 10.86 10.08 10.13
C VAL A 48 9.97 9.91 11.34
N GLU A 49 9.62 11.02 11.98
CA GLU A 49 8.69 11.04 13.12
C GLU A 49 7.23 10.95 12.66
N GLN A 50 6.89 11.63 11.55
CA GLN A 50 5.52 11.68 11.05
C GLN A 50 5.48 11.84 9.52
N VAL A 51 4.48 11.20 8.88
CA VAL A 51 4.21 11.32 7.45
C VAL A 51 2.76 11.75 7.24
N PHE A 52 2.54 12.68 6.31
CA PHE A 52 1.21 13.13 5.92
C PHE A 52 0.96 12.77 4.46
N TRP A 53 -0.10 12.01 4.19
CA TRP A 53 -0.47 11.65 2.83
C TRP A 53 -1.33 12.74 2.19
N TRP A 54 -0.73 13.46 1.23
CA TRP A 54 -1.43 14.46 0.44
C TRP A 54 -2.08 13.79 -0.79
N ARG A 55 -3.40 13.85 -1.02
CA ARG A 55 -4.47 14.56 -0.28
C ARG A 55 -5.69 13.67 -0.05
N LEU A 56 -6.46 13.99 0.99
CA LEU A 56 -7.66 13.25 1.36
C LEU A 56 -8.72 13.28 0.25
N SER A 57 -9.12 14.48 -0.18
CA SER A 57 -10.18 14.67 -1.19
C SER A 57 -9.63 15.34 -2.43
N ALA A 58 -9.73 14.68 -3.57
CA ALA A 58 -9.44 15.23 -4.89
C ALA A 58 -9.92 14.31 -6.00
N HIS A 59 -10.56 14.90 -7.00
CA HIS A 59 -10.68 14.24 -8.29
C HIS A 59 -9.29 13.94 -8.90
N GLY A 60 -9.10 12.69 -9.34
CA GLY A 60 -7.92 12.21 -10.06
C GLY A 60 -6.77 11.61 -9.23
N TYR A 61 -6.59 11.99 -7.96
CA TYR A 61 -5.46 11.50 -7.16
C TYR A 61 -5.66 11.54 -5.64
N GLY A 62 -6.81 12.03 -5.16
CA GLY A 62 -7.15 11.97 -3.74
C GLY A 62 -7.55 10.56 -3.31
N LEU A 63 -7.54 10.30 -2.01
CA LEU A 63 -8.09 9.07 -1.43
C LEU A 63 -9.61 8.96 -1.66
N ILE A 64 -10.29 10.11 -1.74
CA ILE A 64 -11.71 10.27 -2.02
C ILE A 64 -11.87 11.11 -3.28
N ASP A 65 -12.80 10.72 -4.16
CA ASP A 65 -13.21 11.49 -5.33
C ASP A 65 -14.37 12.43 -4.98
N ASP A 66 -14.09 13.72 -4.82
CA ASP A 66 -15.10 14.73 -4.49
C ASP A 66 -16.05 15.09 -5.65
N GLN A 67 -15.73 14.69 -6.88
CA GLN A 67 -16.61 14.90 -8.04
C GLN A 67 -17.47 13.67 -8.37
N ASP A 68 -17.20 12.54 -7.72
CA ASP A 68 -17.94 11.29 -7.86
C ASP A 68 -18.60 10.91 -6.53
N ASN A 69 -19.48 11.77 -6.03
CA ASN A 69 -20.26 11.56 -4.80
C ASN A 69 -19.42 11.15 -3.58
N PHE A 70 -18.21 11.70 -3.41
CA PHE A 70 -17.26 11.31 -2.36
C PHE A 70 -16.94 9.82 -2.35
N ARG A 71 -16.85 9.19 -3.55
CA ARG A 71 -16.45 7.79 -3.69
C ARG A 71 -15.08 7.57 -3.08
N GLN A 72 -15.00 6.61 -2.17
CA GLN A 72 -13.73 6.14 -1.61
C GLN A 72 -12.98 5.31 -2.66
N ARG A 73 -11.71 5.65 -2.89
CA ARG A 73 -10.82 4.83 -3.72
C ARG A 73 -10.24 3.68 -2.90
N PRO A 74 -9.72 2.60 -3.54
CA PRO A 74 -9.06 1.49 -2.83
C PRO A 74 -8.01 1.95 -1.80
N ALA A 75 -7.25 3.00 -2.11
CA ALA A 75 -6.27 3.57 -1.18
C ALA A 75 -6.89 4.08 0.13
N PHE A 76 -8.10 4.63 0.12
CA PHE A 76 -8.76 5.05 1.36
C PHE A 76 -9.01 3.85 2.28
N VAL A 77 -9.61 2.79 1.72
CA VAL A 77 -9.93 1.56 2.46
C VAL A 77 -8.64 0.89 2.95
N ALA A 78 -7.63 0.81 2.09
CA ALA A 78 -6.33 0.23 2.41
C ALA A 78 -5.62 0.97 3.56
N LEU A 79 -5.64 2.31 3.54
CA LEU A 79 -5.06 3.13 4.61
C LEU A 79 -5.86 2.98 5.91
N GLN A 80 -7.19 2.96 5.83
CA GLN A 80 -8.05 2.73 6.99
C GLN A 80 -7.73 1.39 7.66
N PHE A 81 -7.59 0.33 6.86
CA PHE A 81 -7.23 -1.00 7.36
C PHE A 81 -5.84 -1.00 8.00
N LEU A 82 -4.83 -0.50 7.30
CA LEU A 82 -3.45 -0.37 7.82
C LEU A 82 -3.43 0.34 9.18
N LEU A 83 -4.09 1.48 9.30
CA LEU A 83 -4.15 2.24 10.55
C LEU A 83 -4.88 1.44 11.64
N SER A 84 -6.01 0.81 11.33
CA SER A 84 -6.72 -0.02 12.33
C SER A 84 -5.90 -1.21 12.82
N LEU A 85 -5.06 -1.78 11.94
CA LEU A 85 -4.22 -2.92 12.25
C LEU A 85 -3.00 -2.51 13.07
N LEU A 86 -2.34 -1.40 12.69
CA LEU A 86 -0.99 -1.02 13.17
C LEU A 86 -0.90 0.32 13.92
N ASP A 87 -2.00 1.03 14.22
CA ASP A 87 -2.04 2.33 14.93
C ASP A 87 -1.01 2.51 16.06
N ASP A 88 -1.06 1.64 17.06
CA ASP A 88 -0.27 1.65 18.29
C ASP A 88 0.83 0.59 18.23
N ALA A 89 1.04 0.01 17.05
CA ALA A 89 1.99 -1.07 16.88
C ALA A 89 3.42 -0.54 16.88
N ARG A 90 4.30 -1.26 17.58
CA ARG A 90 5.72 -0.96 17.60
C ARG A 90 6.40 -1.71 16.46
N PHE A 91 7.12 -1.00 15.60
CA PHE A 91 8.03 -1.63 14.65
C PHE A 91 9.16 -2.32 15.41
N GLU A 92 9.34 -3.63 15.18
CA GLU A 92 10.37 -4.42 15.86
C GLU A 92 11.60 -4.58 14.98
N LYS A 93 11.41 -5.02 13.73
CA LYS A 93 12.52 -5.27 12.80
C LYS A 93 12.04 -5.47 11.37
N LYS A 94 12.96 -5.25 10.43
CA LYS A 94 12.89 -5.80 9.07
C LYS A 94 13.55 -7.18 9.06
N TRP A 95 12.87 -8.20 8.54
CA TRP A 95 13.47 -9.54 8.44
C TRP A 95 14.58 -9.58 7.40
N GLN A 96 15.55 -10.46 7.60
CA GLN A 96 16.52 -10.80 6.58
C GLN A 96 15.79 -11.60 5.49
N SER A 97 15.71 -11.04 4.28
CA SER A 97 14.98 -11.63 3.16
C SER A 97 15.79 -11.48 1.86
N PRO A 98 15.45 -12.22 0.79
CA PRO A 98 16.08 -12.02 -0.52
C PRO A 98 15.97 -10.57 -1.01
N PRO A 99 16.77 -10.16 -2.01
CA PRO A 99 16.60 -8.87 -2.67
C PRO A 99 15.14 -8.63 -3.08
N ASP A 100 14.72 -7.37 -3.04
CA ASP A 100 13.37 -6.91 -3.36
C ASP A 100 12.23 -7.42 -2.47
N HIS A 101 12.49 -8.32 -1.52
CA HIS A 101 11.53 -8.71 -0.51
C HIS A 101 11.57 -7.73 0.66
N TRP A 102 10.39 -7.36 1.10
CA TRP A 102 10.18 -6.51 2.26
C TRP A 102 9.28 -7.25 3.22
N MET A 103 9.76 -7.42 4.44
CA MET A 103 9.07 -8.10 5.53
C MET A 103 9.32 -7.28 6.79
N LEU A 104 8.30 -6.56 7.23
CA LEU A 104 8.35 -5.64 8.36
C LEU A 104 7.51 -6.22 9.49
N GLU A 105 8.14 -6.45 10.64
CA GLU A 105 7.50 -7.02 11.82
C GLU A 105 7.12 -5.93 12.81
N PHE A 106 5.91 -6.08 13.37
CA PHE A 106 5.33 -5.18 14.36
C PHE A 106 4.79 -5.97 15.56
N SER A 107 4.77 -5.35 16.73
CA SER A 107 4.13 -5.89 17.94
C SER A 107 3.00 -4.96 18.41
N LYS A 108 1.85 -5.54 18.78
CA LYS A 108 0.69 -4.81 19.34
C LYS A 108 -0.12 -5.73 20.24
N GLY A 109 -0.34 -5.32 21.50
CA GLY A 109 -1.18 -6.06 22.45
C GLY A 109 -0.77 -7.52 22.67
N GLY A 110 0.53 -7.81 22.71
CA GLY A 110 1.07 -9.18 22.84
C GLY A 110 0.99 -10.02 21.56
N LYS A 111 0.47 -9.48 20.46
CA LYS A 111 0.43 -10.13 19.14
C LYS A 111 1.54 -9.60 18.25
N ARG A 112 2.01 -10.44 17.34
CA ARG A 112 3.02 -10.12 16.34
C ARG A 112 2.39 -10.08 14.95
N TYR A 113 2.64 -9.00 14.24
CA TYR A 113 2.14 -8.76 12.90
C TYR A 113 3.30 -8.67 11.93
N LEU A 114 3.08 -9.13 10.70
CA LEU A 114 4.03 -8.98 9.61
C LEU A 114 3.34 -8.30 8.44
N MET A 115 3.97 -7.28 7.87
CA MET A 115 3.59 -6.76 6.56
C MET A 115 4.67 -7.16 5.56
N ALA A 116 4.26 -7.80 4.45
CA ALA A 116 5.20 -8.25 3.44
C ALA A 116 4.76 -7.89 2.01
N TRP A 117 5.75 -7.63 1.16
CA TRP A 117 5.58 -7.43 -0.29
C TRP A 117 6.90 -7.68 -1.02
N ILE A 118 6.83 -7.70 -2.35
CA ILE A 118 8.00 -7.72 -3.23
C ILE A 118 7.99 -6.55 -4.22
N ASN A 119 9.16 -6.05 -4.59
CA ASN A 119 9.29 -5.01 -5.63
C ASN A 119 9.55 -5.59 -7.04
N ASN A 120 9.78 -6.89 -7.15
CA ASN A 120 10.06 -7.57 -8.41
C ASN A 120 8.78 -7.89 -9.20
N LYS A 121 8.92 -8.24 -10.48
CA LYS A 121 7.81 -8.61 -11.38
C LYS A 121 7.27 -10.02 -11.13
N GLU A 122 8.03 -10.89 -10.48
CA GLU A 122 7.67 -12.29 -10.27
C GLU A 122 7.13 -12.50 -8.86
N ASN A 123 5.93 -13.06 -8.75
CA ASN A 123 5.34 -13.45 -7.48
C ASN A 123 6.19 -14.52 -6.77
N ALA A 124 6.15 -14.51 -5.44
CA ALA A 124 6.83 -15.52 -4.62
C ALA A 124 5.87 -16.07 -3.57
N ALA A 125 5.91 -17.38 -3.31
CA ALA A 125 5.12 -17.98 -2.24
C ALA A 125 5.58 -17.46 -0.86
N PHE A 126 4.65 -17.23 0.05
CA PHE A 126 4.98 -16.96 1.45
C PHE A 126 5.01 -18.27 2.24
N GLU A 127 6.21 -18.73 2.58
CA GLU A 127 6.44 -20.07 3.17
C GLU A 127 6.51 -20.09 4.71
N GLN A 128 6.17 -18.99 5.38
CA GLN A 128 6.27 -18.88 6.83
C GLN A 128 4.94 -19.18 7.50
N ASP A 129 4.99 -19.69 8.72
CA ASP A 129 3.78 -19.97 9.49
C ASP A 129 3.07 -18.68 9.93
N TYR A 130 1.76 -18.64 9.73
CA TYR A 130 0.88 -17.56 10.18
C TYR A 130 -0.45 -18.11 10.70
N LYS A 131 -1.06 -17.42 11.67
CA LYS A 131 -2.40 -17.71 12.19
C LYS A 131 -3.50 -17.20 11.27
N GLN A 132 -3.27 -16.04 10.64
CA GLN A 132 -4.23 -15.39 9.75
C GLN A 132 -3.50 -14.45 8.78
N ALA A 133 -4.02 -14.30 7.57
CA ALA A 133 -3.53 -13.33 6.58
C ALA A 133 -4.67 -12.45 6.05
N TRP A 134 -4.31 -11.24 5.63
CA TRP A 134 -5.20 -10.26 5.02
C TRP A 134 -4.54 -9.58 3.83
N ASP A 135 -5.28 -9.37 2.76
CA ASP A 135 -4.84 -8.56 1.63
C ASP A 135 -4.68 -7.08 2.01
N TYR A 136 -4.26 -6.26 1.05
CA TYR A 136 -4.02 -4.83 1.27
C TYR A 136 -5.28 -4.03 1.63
N LEU A 137 -6.49 -4.59 1.44
CA LEU A 137 -7.78 -4.00 1.77
C LEU A 137 -8.33 -4.51 3.11
N GLY A 138 -7.71 -5.53 3.71
CA GLY A 138 -8.16 -6.16 4.94
C GLY A 138 -9.08 -7.37 4.75
N ASN A 139 -9.22 -7.89 3.54
CA ASN A 139 -9.97 -9.13 3.30
C ASN A 139 -9.11 -10.33 3.71
N PRO A 140 -9.65 -11.30 4.48
CA PRO A 140 -8.94 -12.54 4.78
C PRO A 140 -8.55 -13.30 3.49
N CYS A 141 -7.35 -13.87 3.47
CA CYS A 141 -6.86 -14.66 2.34
C CYS A 141 -6.11 -15.92 2.78
N ASP A 142 -6.25 -16.98 1.99
CA ASP A 142 -5.54 -18.25 2.16
C ASP A 142 -4.53 -18.45 1.01
N GLY A 143 -3.41 -19.13 1.26
CA GLY A 143 -2.44 -19.46 0.21
C GLY A 143 -1.79 -18.22 -0.41
N VAL A 144 -1.22 -17.35 0.43
CA VAL A 144 -0.70 -16.05 0.01
C VAL A 144 0.55 -16.16 -0.88
N GLU A 145 0.48 -15.50 -2.03
CA GLU A 145 1.64 -15.12 -2.84
C GLU A 145 2.01 -13.66 -2.59
N LEU A 146 3.29 -13.42 -2.31
CA LEU A 146 3.84 -12.07 -2.27
C LEU A 146 3.93 -11.52 -3.69
N SER A 147 3.44 -10.29 -3.85
CA SER A 147 3.51 -9.51 -5.09
C SER A 147 3.85 -8.05 -4.75
N GLY A 148 3.68 -7.15 -5.73
CA GLY A 148 3.71 -5.71 -5.48
C GLY A 148 2.62 -5.20 -4.53
N ALA A 149 1.57 -6.00 -4.29
CA ALA A 149 0.53 -5.72 -3.32
C ALA A 149 1.00 -6.12 -1.91
N PRO A 150 0.92 -5.22 -0.91
CA PRO A 150 1.22 -5.59 0.47
C PRO A 150 0.21 -6.57 1.03
N VAL A 151 0.70 -7.53 1.80
CA VAL A 151 -0.12 -8.49 2.54
C VAL A 151 0.27 -8.44 4.01
N TYR A 152 -0.71 -8.63 4.88
CA TYR A 152 -0.54 -8.59 6.32
C TYR A 152 -0.78 -9.97 6.91
N PHE A 153 -0.01 -10.31 7.94
CA PHE A 153 -0.09 -11.60 8.62
C PHE A 153 -0.13 -11.39 10.13
N LEU A 154 -0.91 -12.23 10.81
CA LEU A 154 -0.80 -12.46 12.25
C LEU A 154 0.11 -13.67 12.45
N LEU A 155 1.26 -13.46 13.09
CA LEU A 155 2.23 -14.52 13.35
C LEU A 155 1.80 -15.39 14.55
N PRO A 156 2.28 -16.65 14.63
CA PRO A 156 2.20 -17.42 15.86
C PRO A 156 2.94 -16.72 17.02
N GLU A 157 2.53 -17.06 18.25
CA GLU A 157 3.17 -16.57 19.47
C GLU A 157 4.61 -17.06 19.61
#